data_AF-A0A923M9P7-F1
#
_entry.id   AF-A0A923M9P7-F1
#
_cell.length_a   1.000
_cell.length_b   1.000
_cell.length_c   1.000
_cell.angle_alpha   90.00
_cell.angle_beta   90.00
_cell.angle_gamma   90.00
#
_symmetry.space_group_name_H-M   'P 1'
#
loop_
_entity.id
_entity.type
_entity.pdbx_description
1 polymer ?
#
loop_
_entity_poly.entity_id
_entity_poly.type
_entity_poly.pdbx_seq_one_letter_code
_entity_poly.pdbx_strand_id
1 'polypeptide(L)'
;MSSDKPGLGDDDLAYWRERFHSQPREERRHFVWEDYSPAYRYGAEAYEANPKGKFEDAESRLESGWDKARRLSRLEWSDARIAAFDAWQRARDLANRDPD
;
A
#
# COMPACT_ATOMS: atom_id res chain seq x y z
N MET A 1 2.98 18.39 23.82
CA MET A 1 3.78 18.37 22.59
C MET A 1 4.27 16.94 22.39
N SER A 2 3.45 16.10 21.76
CA SER A 2 3.89 14.80 21.23
C SER A 2 2.84 14.41 20.22
N SER A 3 3.01 14.87 18.98
CA SER A 3 2.35 14.22 17.85
C SER A 3 3.11 12.92 17.64
N ASP A 4 2.74 11.91 18.41
CA ASP A 4 2.90 10.52 18.03
C ASP A 4 1.93 10.32 16.85
N LYS A 5 2.28 10.90 15.69
CA LYS A 5 1.58 10.62 14.45
C LYS A 5 2.03 9.19 14.14
N PRO A 6 1.17 8.17 14.32
CA PRO A 6 1.54 6.85 13.86
C PRO A 6 1.93 7.01 12.40
N GLY A 7 3.15 6.56 12.07
CA GLY A 7 3.59 6.57 10.68
C GLY A 7 2.50 5.87 9.90
N LEU A 8 1.93 6.55 8.90
CA LEU A 8 0.76 6.10 8.15
C LEU A 8 0.94 4.63 7.73
N GLY A 9 2.18 4.20 7.49
CA GLY A 9 2.57 2.82 7.22
C GLY A 9 2.14 1.76 8.24
N ASP A 10 2.29 1.93 9.55
CA ASP A 10 2.05 0.81 10.49
C ASP A 10 0.55 0.57 10.74
N ASP A 11 -0.22 1.64 10.94
CA ASP A 11 -1.68 1.56 11.11
C ASP A 11 -2.38 1.17 9.80
N ASP A 12 -1.90 1.66 8.66
CA ASP A 12 -2.44 1.30 7.35
C ASP A 12 -2.19 -0.17 7.02
N LEU A 13 -0.98 -0.69 7.31
CA LEU A 13 -0.68 -2.10 7.16
C LEU A 13 -1.52 -2.99 8.09
N ALA A 14 -1.81 -2.55 9.32
CA ALA A 14 -2.72 -3.26 10.21
C ALA A 14 -4.14 -3.35 9.62
N TYR A 15 -4.65 -2.24 9.09
CA TYR A 15 -5.94 -2.19 8.39
C TYR A 15 -5.98 -3.17 7.19
N TRP A 16 -4.96 -3.13 6.34
CA TRP A 16 -4.90 -4.02 5.17
C TRP A 16 -4.76 -5.48 5.56
N ARG A 17 -4.03 -5.78 6.65
CA ARG A 17 -3.90 -7.14 7.17
C ARG A 17 -5.22 -7.70 7.66
N GLU A 18 -5.97 -6.92 8.44
CA GLU A 18 -7.29 -7.32 8.93
C GLU A 18 -8.24 -7.57 7.75
N ARG A 19 -8.29 -6.65 6.79
CA ARG A 19 -9.10 -6.77 5.57
C ARG A 19 -8.70 -7.98 4.71
N PHE A 20 -7.41 -8.29 4.64
CA PHE A 20 -6.92 -9.48 3.94
C PHE A 20 -7.40 -10.77 4.62
N HIS A 21 -7.37 -10.82 5.95
CA HIS A 21 -7.84 -11.97 6.72
C HIS A 21 -9.37 -12.11 6.73
N SER A 22 -10.12 -11.01 6.62
CA SER A 22 -11.59 -11.04 6.55
C SER A 22 -12.13 -11.54 5.21
N GLN A 23 -11.31 -11.49 4.14
CA GLN A 23 -11.69 -12.00 2.83
C GLN A 23 -11.65 -13.54 2.78
N PRO A 24 -12.58 -14.19 2.05
CA PRO A 24 -12.54 -15.64 1.81
C PRO A 24 -11.19 -16.09 1.23
N ARG A 25 -10.75 -17.31 1.59
CA ARG A 25 -9.43 -17.83 1.17
C ARG A 25 -9.31 -17.95 -0.35
N GLU A 26 -10.42 -18.25 -1.00
CA GLU A 26 -10.55 -18.43 -2.45
C GLU A 26 -10.18 -17.15 -3.20
N GLU A 27 -10.46 -15.98 -2.62
CA GLU A 27 -10.17 -14.67 -3.22
C GLU A 27 -8.68 -14.29 -3.12
N ARG A 28 -7.92 -14.93 -2.23
CA ARG A 28 -6.51 -14.60 -1.95
C ARG A 28 -5.50 -15.24 -2.93
N ARG A 29 -5.98 -15.90 -3.99
CA ARG A 29 -5.17 -16.49 -5.09
C ARG A 29 -3.92 -17.26 -4.63
N HIS A 30 -4.01 -17.97 -3.50
CA HIS A 30 -2.89 -18.70 -2.85
C HIS A 30 -1.73 -17.86 -2.29
N PHE A 31 -1.82 -16.54 -2.36
CA PHE A 31 -0.90 -15.62 -1.73
C PHE A 31 -1.23 -15.44 -0.24
N VAL A 32 -0.21 -15.06 0.52
CA VAL A 32 -0.32 -14.78 1.95
C VAL A 32 -0.10 -13.29 2.22
N TRP A 33 -0.35 -12.86 3.44
CA TRP A 33 -0.22 -11.45 3.82
C TRP A 33 1.18 -10.91 3.52
N GLU A 34 2.21 -11.73 3.73
CA GLU A 34 3.61 -11.39 3.48
C GLU A 34 3.90 -11.09 2.01
N ASP A 35 3.11 -11.63 1.07
CA ASP A 35 3.23 -11.32 -0.35
C ASP A 35 2.62 -9.94 -0.67
N TYR A 36 1.52 -9.57 -0.02
CA TYR A 36 0.82 -8.30 -0.27
C TYR A 36 1.35 -7.11 0.54
N SER A 37 1.85 -7.35 1.76
CA SER A 37 2.31 -6.29 2.66
C SER A 37 3.35 -5.34 2.05
N PRO A 38 4.33 -5.78 1.22
CA PRO A 38 5.27 -4.86 0.61
C PRO A 38 4.58 -3.98 -0.45
N ALA A 39 3.54 -4.48 -1.13
CA ALA A 39 2.82 -3.71 -2.14
C ALA A 39 1.98 -2.59 -1.51
N TYR A 40 1.25 -2.90 -0.43
CA TYR A 40 0.51 -1.90 0.34
C TYR A 40 1.44 -0.81 0.88
N ARG A 41 2.55 -1.19 1.53
CA ARG A 41 3.53 -0.23 2.03
C ARG A 41 4.07 0.66 0.90
N TYR A 42 4.44 0.07 -0.22
CA TYR A 42 5.06 0.78 -1.33
C TYR A 42 4.11 1.78 -2.00
N GLY A 43 2.81 1.47 -2.05
CA GLY A 43 1.77 2.40 -2.50
C GLY A 43 1.56 3.59 -1.56
N ALA A 44 1.49 3.34 -0.25
CA ALA A 44 1.35 4.39 0.76
C ALA A 44 2.56 5.35 0.77
N GLU A 45 3.78 4.80 0.76
CA GLU A 45 5.02 5.58 0.70
C GLU A 45 5.08 6.47 -0.56
N ALA A 46 4.54 5.98 -1.68
CA ALA A 46 4.52 6.76 -2.92
C ALA A 46 3.54 7.92 -2.86
N TYR A 47 2.40 7.76 -2.17
CA TYR A 47 1.50 8.88 -1.91
C TYR A 47 2.16 9.93 -1.01
N GLU A 48 2.82 9.52 0.07
CA GLU A 48 3.56 10.44 0.96
C GLU A 48 4.64 11.22 0.20
N ALA A 49 5.31 10.58 -0.76
CA ALA A 49 6.30 11.24 -1.61
C ALA A 49 5.69 12.21 -2.64
N ASN A 50 4.43 12.04 -3.02
CA ASN A 50 3.75 12.90 -3.99
C ASN A 50 2.24 13.07 -3.68
N PRO A 51 1.87 13.77 -2.59
CA PRO A 51 0.49 13.81 -2.10
C PRO A 51 -0.46 14.61 -3.00
N LYS A 52 0.08 15.43 -3.90
CA LYS A 52 -0.69 16.23 -4.89
C LYS A 52 -0.76 15.57 -6.27
N GLY A 53 -0.03 14.47 -6.47
CA GLY A 53 0.02 13.76 -7.75
C GLY A 53 -1.09 12.74 -7.91
N LYS A 54 -1.14 12.15 -9.10
CA LYS A 54 -1.99 11.00 -9.38
C LYS A 54 -1.18 9.71 -9.26
N PHE A 55 -1.86 8.59 -9.01
CA PHE A 55 -1.19 7.30 -8.93
C PHE A 55 -0.55 6.93 -10.27
N GLU A 56 -1.21 7.26 -11.38
CA GLU A 56 -0.74 7.03 -12.74
C GLU A 56 0.63 7.68 -13.00
N ASP A 57 0.90 8.83 -12.38
CA ASP A 57 2.20 9.51 -12.48
C ASP A 57 3.30 8.75 -11.71
N ALA A 58 2.94 8.08 -10.61
CA ALA A 58 3.85 7.30 -9.79
C ALA A 58 4.01 5.84 -10.30
N GLU A 59 3.03 5.33 -11.04
CA GLU A 59 2.90 3.92 -11.43
C GLU A 59 4.15 3.41 -12.15
N SER A 60 4.65 4.14 -13.14
CA SER A 60 5.84 3.73 -13.91
C SER A 60 7.11 3.62 -13.04
N ARG A 61 7.25 4.51 -12.04
CA ARG A 61 8.35 4.44 -11.08
C ARG A 61 8.17 3.29 -10.10
N LEU A 62 6.95 3.06 -9.65
CA LEU A 62 6.62 1.95 -8.76
C LEU A 62 6.91 0.61 -9.45
N GLU A 63 6.42 0.42 -10.67
CA GLU A 63 6.69 -0.76 -11.50
C GLU A 63 8.19 -1.03 -11.63
N SER A 64 8.95 -0.03 -12.06
CA SER A 64 10.41 -0.15 -12.25
C SER A 64 11.16 -0.45 -10.95
N GLY A 65 10.62 -0.05 -9.80
CA GLY A 65 11.21 -0.28 -8.49
C GLY A 65 10.70 -1.54 -7.78
N TRP A 66 9.67 -2.20 -8.31
CA TRP A 66 8.96 -3.26 -7.61
C TRP A 66 9.87 -4.44 -7.28
N ASP A 67 10.75 -4.86 -8.19
CA ASP A 67 11.70 -5.96 -7.95
C ASP A 67 12.60 -5.73 -6.72
N LYS A 68 12.92 -4.46 -6.43
CA LYS A 68 13.71 -4.10 -5.24
C LYS A 68 12.83 -3.99 -4.01
N ALA A 69 11.62 -3.45 -4.15
CA ALA A 69 10.68 -3.22 -3.05
C ALA A 69 10.03 -4.52 -2.52
N ARG A 70 9.74 -5.47 -3.42
CA ARG A 70 9.01 -6.73 -3.12
C ARG A 70 9.77 -7.65 -2.17
N ARG A 71 11.11 -7.59 -2.16
CA ARG A 71 11.99 -8.47 -1.37
C ARG A 71 11.65 -9.96 -1.57
N LEU A 72 10.97 -10.58 -0.61
CA LEU A 72 10.57 -11.99 -0.62
C LEU A 72 9.15 -12.21 -1.15
N SER A 73 8.40 -11.14 -1.46
CA SER A 73 7.06 -11.26 -2.02
C SER A 73 7.10 -11.97 -3.37
N ARG A 74 6.11 -12.85 -3.55
CA ARG A 74 5.90 -13.62 -4.77
C ARG A 74 5.02 -12.88 -5.78
N LEU A 75 4.49 -11.69 -5.45
CA LEU A 75 3.64 -10.94 -6.36
C LEU A 75 4.45 -10.36 -7.51
N GLU A 76 3.95 -10.58 -8.72
CA GLU A 76 4.34 -9.80 -9.88
C GLU A 76 3.72 -8.40 -9.82
N TRP A 77 4.30 -7.45 -10.55
CA TRP A 77 3.82 -6.06 -10.52
C TRP A 77 2.33 -5.95 -10.87
N SER A 78 1.82 -6.77 -11.79
CA SER A 78 0.41 -6.78 -12.17
C SER A 78 -0.56 -6.99 -11.00
N ASP A 79 -0.21 -7.87 -10.05
CA ASP A 79 -1.01 -8.10 -8.85
C ASP A 79 -0.66 -7.09 -7.74
N ALA A 80 0.63 -6.74 -7.61
CA ALA A 80 1.09 -5.78 -6.62
C ALA A 80 0.52 -4.37 -6.85
N ARG A 81 0.33 -3.94 -8.10
CA ARG A 81 -0.19 -2.61 -8.42
C ARG A 81 -1.57 -2.39 -7.83
N ILE A 82 -2.39 -3.44 -7.72
CA ILE A 82 -3.75 -3.35 -7.18
C ILE A 82 -3.67 -3.00 -5.69
N ALA A 83 -2.85 -3.73 -4.93
CA ALA A 83 -2.62 -3.45 -3.52
C ALA A 83 -1.93 -2.09 -3.29
N ALA A 84 -0.95 -1.74 -4.13
CA ALA A 84 -0.30 -0.43 -4.07
C ALA A 84 -1.28 0.72 -4.34
N PHE A 85 -2.19 0.55 -5.31
CA PHE A 85 -3.21 1.53 -5.63
C PHE A 85 -4.22 1.69 -4.49
N ASP A 86 -4.69 0.58 -3.91
CA ASP A 86 -5.60 0.59 -2.76
C ASP A 86 -4.99 1.35 -1.57
N ALA A 87 -3.72 1.08 -1.24
CA ALA A 87 -3.00 1.81 -0.20
C ALA A 87 -2.84 3.31 -0.54
N TRP A 88 -2.45 3.65 -1.77
CA TRP A 88 -2.36 5.04 -2.22
C TRP A 88 -3.68 5.79 -2.02
N GLN A 89 -4.79 5.19 -2.44
CA GLN A 89 -6.12 5.80 -2.30
C GLN A 89 -6.47 6.06 -0.84
N ARG A 90 -6.24 5.06 0.02
CA ARG A 90 -6.51 5.19 1.44
C ARG A 90 -5.64 6.26 2.09
N ALA A 91 -4.35 6.30 1.78
CA ALA A 91 -3.44 7.32 2.29
C ALA A 91 -3.91 8.74 1.88
N ARG A 92 -4.35 8.90 0.63
CA ARG A 92 -4.98 10.14 0.14
C ARG A 92 -6.25 10.49 0.90
N ASP A 93 -7.13 9.52 1.09
CA ASP A 93 -8.41 9.74 1.74
C ASP A 93 -8.22 10.07 3.23
N LEU A 94 -7.24 9.46 3.91
CA LEU A 94 -6.85 9.82 5.28
C LEU A 94 -6.32 11.26 5.34
N ALA A 95 -5.40 11.64 4.44
CA ALA A 95 -4.88 13.00 4.37
C ALA A 95 -5.95 14.06 4.08
N ASN A 96 -7.01 13.71 3.34
CA ASN A 96 -8.14 14.61 3.08
C ASN A 96 -9.13 14.70 4.26
N ARG A 97 -9.19 13.68 5.12
CA ARG A 97 -10.13 13.61 6.26
C ARG A 97 -9.61 14.35 7.49
N ASP A 98 -8.30 14.47 7.61
CA ASP A 98 -7.64 15.28 8.63
C ASP A 98 -7.01 16.53 7.97
N PRO A 99 -7.82 17.51 7.50
CA PRO A 99 -7.29 18.83 7.20
C PRO A 99 -6.88 19.46 8.55
N ASP A 100 -5.59 19.73 8.71
CA ASP A 100 -5.00 20.41 9.88
C ASP A 100 -5.86 21.58 10.41
#